data_AF-A0A918DJP5-F1
#
_entry.id   AF-A0A918DJP5-F1
#
_cell.length_a   1.000
_cell.length_b   1.000
_cell.length_c   1.000
_cell.angle_alpha   90.00
_cell.angle_beta   90.00
_cell.angle_gamma   90.00
#
_symmetry.space_group_name_H-M   'P 1'
#
loop_
_entity.id
_entity.type
_entity.pdbx_description
1 polymer ?
#
loop_
_entity_poly.entity_id
_entity_poly.type
_entity_poly.pdbx_seq_one_letter_code
_entity_poly.pdbx_strand_id
1 'polypeptide(L)'
;MLSSSREGQHGYLETARPAILEHLAGINELLFVPFAGVTLGWDDYVEKVQLALPELKVTGIHQTADAVRAVNSAQAIAVGGGNTFNLLNELYKQDLLACIRDKVKNGLPYIGWSAGSNICGNSIRTTNDMPIIEPPSFDALQFVPFQINPHYTDYQPPGHNGETRAQRLAEFMVLNPAMPIVAIREGSALQRVDNQLTLTGPHPGILFLGGEQQDIPAGQDLSHLL
;
A
#
# COMPACT_ATOMS: atom_id res chain seq x y z
N MET A 1 6.06 -1.03 -1.11
CA MET A 1 4.61 -1.31 -1.17
C MET A 1 4.39 -2.79 -0.88
N LEU A 2 4.11 -3.15 0.38
CA LEU A 2 3.92 -4.52 0.85
C LEU A 2 2.47 -4.97 0.58
N SER A 3 2.26 -6.22 0.16
CA SER A 3 0.90 -6.73 -0.07
C SER A 3 0.10 -6.81 1.23
N SER A 4 0.71 -7.31 2.30
CA SER A 4 0.08 -7.52 3.60
C SER A 4 1.04 -7.17 4.74
N SER A 5 0.50 -7.00 5.96
CA SER A 5 1.33 -6.83 7.17
C SER A 5 1.81 -8.15 7.79
N ARG A 6 1.31 -9.29 7.30
CA ARG A 6 1.56 -10.63 7.84
C ARG A 6 1.56 -11.64 6.70
N GLU A 7 2.29 -12.73 6.88
CA GLU A 7 2.31 -13.87 5.98
C GLU A 7 2.28 -15.17 6.79
N GLY A 8 1.31 -16.04 6.53
CA GLY A 8 1.18 -17.32 7.22
C GLY A 8 1.04 -17.15 8.74
N GLN A 9 1.93 -17.79 9.50
CA GLN A 9 1.92 -17.77 10.97
C GLN A 9 2.89 -16.73 11.58
N HIS A 10 3.55 -15.91 10.75
CA HIS A 10 4.49 -14.92 11.23
C HIS A 10 3.78 -13.74 11.92
N GLY A 11 4.51 -13.09 12.83
CA GLY A 11 4.11 -11.90 13.53
C GLY A 11 3.87 -10.69 12.61
N TYR A 12 3.34 -9.64 13.22
CA TYR A 12 3.05 -8.38 12.52
C TYR A 12 4.35 -7.72 12.02
N LEU A 13 4.41 -7.48 10.70
CA LEU A 13 5.57 -6.97 9.94
C LEU A 13 6.85 -7.81 10.06
N GLU A 14 6.79 -9.00 10.66
CA GLU A 14 7.97 -9.80 10.97
C GLU A 14 8.78 -10.14 9.71
N THR A 15 8.13 -10.65 8.66
CA THR A 15 8.78 -11.01 7.40
C THR A 15 9.24 -9.81 6.60
N ALA A 16 8.55 -8.67 6.73
CA ALA A 16 8.86 -7.43 6.02
C ALA A 16 9.94 -6.58 6.71
N ARG A 17 10.18 -6.79 8.02
CA ARG A 17 11.06 -5.97 8.85
C ARG A 17 12.47 -5.81 8.26
N PRO A 18 13.17 -6.88 7.80
CA PRO A 18 14.50 -6.71 7.21
C PRO A 18 14.50 -5.74 6.02
N ALA A 19 13.55 -5.89 5.09
CA ALA A 19 13.44 -5.03 3.92
C ALA A 19 13.01 -3.59 4.27
N ILE A 20 12.17 -3.42 5.29
CA ILE A 20 11.82 -2.10 5.83
C ILE A 20 13.06 -1.40 6.37
N LEU A 21 13.86 -2.07 7.19
CA LEU A 21 15.05 -1.48 7.80
C LEU A 21 16.15 -1.18 6.78
N GLU A 22 16.30 -2.04 5.76
CA GLU A 22 17.19 -1.78 4.63
C GLU A 22 16.76 -0.54 3.85
N HIS A 23 15.46 -0.41 3.53
CA HIS A 23 14.93 0.77 2.83
C HIS A 23 15.06 2.06 3.64
N LEU A 24 15.08 1.95 4.97
CA LEU A 24 15.24 3.06 5.91
C LEU A 24 16.67 3.19 6.45
N ALA A 25 17.69 2.68 5.74
CA ALA A 25 19.06 2.76 6.21
C ALA A 25 19.47 4.22 6.56
N GLY A 26 19.90 4.43 7.82
CA GLY A 26 20.29 5.74 8.33
C GLY A 26 19.14 6.61 8.84
N ILE A 27 17.88 6.15 8.74
CA ILE A 27 16.68 6.82 9.27
C ILE A 27 16.32 6.18 10.62
N ASN A 28 15.96 7.02 11.59
CA ASN A 28 15.58 6.57 12.93
C ASN A 28 14.20 7.10 13.37
N GLU A 29 13.59 8.03 12.64
CA GLU A 29 12.24 8.52 12.93
C GLU A 29 11.27 8.16 11.80
N LEU A 30 10.12 7.59 12.16
CA LEU A 30 9.08 7.18 11.23
C LEU A 30 7.75 7.88 11.57
N LEU A 31 7.26 8.71 10.65
CA LEU A 31 5.91 9.26 10.76
C LEU A 31 4.91 8.21 10.28
N PHE A 32 4.00 7.79 11.15
CA PHE A 32 3.00 6.78 10.85
C PHE A 32 1.63 7.39 10.58
N VAL A 33 0.98 6.95 9.50
CA VAL A 33 -0.39 7.31 9.12
C VAL A 33 -1.33 6.13 9.45
N PRO A 34 -2.13 6.23 10.53
CA PRO A 34 -2.93 5.12 11.04
C PRO A 34 -4.37 5.10 10.51
N PHE A 35 -4.75 6.03 9.62
CA PHE A 35 -6.15 6.30 9.28
C PHE A 35 -6.90 5.11 8.63
N ALA A 36 -6.19 4.10 8.14
CA ALA A 36 -6.84 2.86 7.70
C ALA A 36 -7.44 2.06 8.87
N GLY A 37 -6.95 2.25 10.09
CA GLY A 37 -7.46 1.62 11.30
C GLY A 37 -8.86 2.13 11.64
N VAL A 38 -9.83 1.20 11.66
CA VAL A 38 -11.24 1.48 11.99
C VAL A 38 -11.62 0.85 13.33
N THR A 39 -11.26 -0.41 13.56
CA THR A 39 -11.57 -1.16 14.79
C THR A 39 -10.45 -1.14 15.83
N LEU A 40 -9.28 -0.60 15.47
CA LEU A 40 -8.14 -0.39 16.34
C LEU A 40 -7.94 1.12 16.50
N GLY A 41 -7.83 1.60 17.73
CA GLY A 41 -7.52 3.00 18.00
C GLY A 41 -6.19 3.39 17.35
N TRP A 42 -6.08 4.64 16.88
CA TRP A 42 -4.87 5.08 16.18
C TRP A 42 -3.63 5.10 17.07
N ASP A 43 -3.78 5.37 18.37
CA ASP A 43 -2.70 5.26 19.35
C ASP A 43 -2.24 3.81 19.52
N ASP A 44 -3.16 2.87 19.73
CA ASP A 44 -2.86 1.44 19.79
C ASP A 44 -2.19 0.95 18.48
N TYR A 45 -2.58 1.54 17.34
CA TYR A 45 -1.98 1.20 16.06
C TYR A 45 -0.53 1.70 15.97
N VAL A 46 -0.23 2.92 16.44
CA VAL A 46 1.14 3.41 16.57
C VAL A 46 1.96 2.50 17.46
N GLU A 47 1.46 2.12 18.64
CA GLU A 47 2.15 1.22 19.56
C GLU A 47 2.44 -0.14 18.92
N LYS A 48 1.47 -0.70 18.18
CA LYS A 48 1.65 -1.95 17.45
C LYS A 48 2.76 -1.87 16.39
N VAL A 49 2.87 -0.74 15.68
CA VAL A 49 3.96 -0.53 14.71
C VAL A 49 5.29 -0.31 15.42
N GLN A 50 5.30 0.44 16.53
CA GLN A 50 6.48 0.66 17.37
C GLN A 50 7.04 -0.65 17.93
N LEU A 51 6.20 -1.59 18.35
CA LEU A 51 6.62 -2.91 18.82
C LEU A 51 7.21 -3.78 17.71
N ALA A 52 6.72 -3.64 16.48
CA ALA A 52 7.20 -4.40 15.33
C ALA A 52 8.52 -3.86 14.75
N LEU A 53 8.76 -2.54 14.90
CA LEU A 53 9.94 -1.84 14.42
C LEU A 53 10.64 -1.10 15.58
N PRO A 54 11.17 -1.82 16.59
CA PRO A 54 11.76 -1.22 17.77
C PRO A 54 13.04 -0.40 17.49
N GLU A 55 13.64 -0.55 16.31
CA GLU A 55 14.78 0.25 15.85
C GLU A 55 14.42 1.70 15.51
N LEU A 56 13.14 1.96 15.26
CA LEU A 56 12.64 3.26 14.82
C LEU A 56 11.83 3.91 15.95
N LYS A 57 11.86 5.24 16.01
CA LYS A 57 10.92 6.03 16.80
C LYS A 57 9.69 6.32 15.94
N VAL A 58 8.57 5.68 16.27
CA VAL A 58 7.32 5.80 15.53
C VAL A 58 6.46 6.91 16.14
N THR A 59 6.05 7.89 15.34
CA THR A 59 5.13 8.97 15.77
C THR A 59 3.87 8.94 14.92
N GLY A 60 2.70 8.90 15.54
CA GLY A 60 1.43 8.96 14.82
C GLY A 60 1.16 10.37 14.30
N ILE A 61 0.81 10.50 13.02
CA ILE A 61 0.48 11.81 12.43
C ILE A 61 -0.73 12.47 13.13
N HIS A 62 -1.67 11.66 13.63
CA HIS A 62 -2.86 12.12 14.36
C HIS A 62 -2.54 12.73 15.75
N GLN A 63 -1.33 12.49 16.26
CA GLN A 63 -0.86 13.06 17.53
C GLN A 63 -0.22 14.45 17.32
N THR A 64 -0.08 14.88 16.07
CA THR A 64 0.55 16.17 15.72
C THR A 64 -0.50 17.26 15.60
N ALA A 65 -0.15 18.48 16.01
CA ALA A 65 -1.04 19.64 15.88
C ALA A 65 -1.20 20.10 14.42
N ASP A 66 -0.23 19.78 13.56
CA ASP A 66 -0.20 20.15 12.15
C ASP A 66 0.38 18.98 11.34
N ALA A 67 -0.52 18.21 10.73
CA ALA A 67 -0.19 17.01 9.99
C ALA A 67 0.64 17.32 8.72
N VAL A 68 0.40 18.45 8.05
CA VAL A 68 1.16 18.88 6.87
C VAL A 68 2.59 19.22 7.27
N ARG A 69 2.78 19.94 8.38
CA ARG A 69 4.11 20.22 8.92
C ARG A 69 4.84 18.96 9.35
N ALA A 70 4.12 17.99 9.93
CA ALA A 70 4.68 16.69 10.30
C ALA A 70 5.22 15.96 9.06
N VAL A 71 4.44 15.87 7.99
CA VAL A 71 4.87 15.27 6.71
C VAL A 71 6.09 16.00 6.14
N ASN A 72 6.10 17.34 6.18
CA ASN A 72 7.22 18.13 5.66
C ASN A 72 8.53 17.92 6.42
N SER A 73 8.45 17.62 7.72
CA SER A 73 9.61 17.41 8.61
C SER A 73 10.02 15.95 8.76
N ALA A 74 9.23 15.00 8.23
CA ALA A 74 9.46 13.58 8.41
C ALA A 74 10.75 13.11 7.72
N GLN A 75 11.44 12.14 8.33
CA GLN A 75 12.56 11.43 7.71
C GLN A 75 12.08 10.27 6.83
N ALA A 76 10.96 9.65 7.20
CA ALA A 76 10.24 8.64 6.42
C ALA A 76 8.76 8.65 6.81
N ILE A 77 7.92 8.11 5.92
CA ILE A 77 6.50 7.93 6.18
C ILE A 77 6.11 6.46 6.02
N ALA A 78 5.31 5.95 6.96
CA ALA A 78 4.66 4.66 6.87
C ALA A 78 3.13 4.81 6.88
N VAL A 79 2.43 4.05 6.04
CA VAL A 79 0.96 4.05 5.98
C VAL A 79 0.42 2.65 6.26
N GLY A 80 -0.44 2.59 7.27
CA GLY A 80 -1.02 1.33 7.73
C GLY A 80 -2.05 0.71 6.80
N GLY A 81 -2.23 -0.60 6.93
CA GLY A 81 -3.36 -1.36 6.41
C GLY A 81 -4.63 -1.20 7.26
N GLY A 82 -5.77 -1.63 6.72
CA GLY A 82 -7.09 -1.42 7.31
C GLY A 82 -8.08 -1.15 6.19
N ASN A 83 -9.03 -0.22 6.35
CA ASN A 83 -9.96 0.15 5.29
C ASN A 83 -9.40 1.29 4.42
N THR A 84 -9.21 1.02 3.13
CA THR A 84 -8.65 1.92 2.12
C THR A 84 -9.53 3.15 1.88
N PHE A 85 -10.86 3.00 1.91
CA PHE A 85 -11.78 4.13 1.74
C PHE A 85 -11.69 5.12 2.90
N ASN A 86 -11.63 4.61 4.14
CA ASN A 86 -11.44 5.45 5.33
C ASN A 86 -10.08 6.14 5.32
N LEU A 87 -9.01 5.40 4.99
CA LEU A 87 -7.67 5.96 4.82
C LEU A 87 -7.68 7.14 3.83
N LEU A 88 -8.22 6.93 2.63
CA LEU A 88 -8.24 7.96 1.60
C LEU A 88 -9.10 9.16 2.01
N ASN A 89 -10.26 8.92 2.61
CA ASN A 89 -11.15 9.96 3.11
C ASN A 89 -10.46 10.85 4.16
N GLU A 90 -9.74 10.27 5.11
CA GLU A 90 -9.00 11.05 6.12
C GLU A 90 -7.82 11.83 5.52
N LEU A 91 -7.12 11.26 4.54
CA LEU A 91 -6.07 11.98 3.80
C LEU A 91 -6.64 13.19 3.05
N TYR A 92 -7.83 13.09 2.47
CA TYR A 92 -8.52 14.22 1.84
C TYR A 92 -8.95 15.28 2.87
N LYS A 93 -9.60 14.87 3.97
CA LYS A 93 -10.06 15.79 5.02
C LYS A 93 -8.94 16.64 5.61
N GLN A 94 -7.74 16.08 5.67
CA GLN A 94 -6.57 16.72 6.26
C GLN A 94 -5.62 17.35 5.22
N ASP A 95 -6.01 17.37 3.94
CA ASP A 95 -5.23 17.91 2.82
C ASP A 95 -3.80 17.34 2.72
N LEU A 96 -3.68 16.03 2.93
CA LEU A 96 -2.37 15.36 3.03
C LEU A 96 -1.87 14.78 1.72
N LEU A 97 -2.74 14.60 0.73
CA LEU A 97 -2.35 13.94 -0.52
C LEU A 97 -1.26 14.72 -1.26
N ALA A 98 -1.43 16.03 -1.44
CA ALA A 98 -0.46 16.84 -2.17
C ALA A 98 0.91 16.89 -1.46
N CYS A 99 0.93 17.13 -0.14
CA CYS A 99 2.19 17.22 0.59
C CYS A 99 2.93 15.88 0.66
N ILE A 100 2.22 14.76 0.83
CA ILE A 100 2.82 13.42 0.78
C ILE A 100 3.40 13.15 -0.61
N ARG A 101 2.66 13.48 -1.68
CA ARG A 101 3.13 13.35 -3.07
C ARG A 101 4.43 14.11 -3.31
N ASP A 102 4.46 15.38 -2.95
CA ASP A 102 5.61 16.23 -3.17
C ASP A 102 6.82 15.77 -2.36
N LYS A 103 6.62 15.36 -1.10
CA LYS A 103 7.72 14.87 -0.27
C LYS A 103 8.31 13.56 -0.79
N VAL A 104 7.48 12.59 -1.16
CA VAL A 104 7.96 11.30 -1.69
C VAL A 104 8.65 11.49 -3.05
N LYS A 105 8.11 12.36 -3.92
CA LYS A 105 8.77 12.74 -5.18
C LYS A 105 10.15 13.36 -4.95
N ASN A 106 10.33 14.08 -3.85
CA ASN A 106 11.61 14.69 -3.45
C ASN A 106 12.47 13.77 -2.56
N GLY A 107 12.22 12.46 -2.58
CA GLY A 107 13.09 11.46 -1.96
C GLY A 107 12.73 11.07 -0.54
N LEU A 108 11.57 11.47 0.00
CA LEU A 108 11.08 10.95 1.28
C LEU A 108 10.76 9.45 1.13
N PRO A 109 11.41 8.55 1.89
CA PRO A 109 11.09 7.12 1.85
C PRO A 109 9.67 6.85 2.31
N TYR A 110 8.99 5.97 1.59
CA TYR A 110 7.60 5.59 1.82
C TYR A 110 7.48 4.09 2.04
N ILE A 111 6.78 3.71 3.11
CA ILE A 111 6.37 2.33 3.35
C ILE A 111 4.85 2.28 3.43
N GLY A 112 4.25 1.32 2.76
CA GLY A 112 2.82 1.05 2.87
C GLY A 112 2.58 -0.44 2.82
N TRP A 113 1.58 -0.92 3.55
CA TRP A 113 1.10 -2.29 3.45
C TRP A 113 -0.41 -2.33 3.28
N SER A 114 -0.93 -3.29 2.50
CA SER A 114 -2.36 -3.44 2.27
C SER A 114 -2.98 -2.13 1.74
N ALA A 115 -3.90 -1.50 2.46
CA ALA A 115 -4.47 -0.19 2.14
C ALA A 115 -3.41 0.90 1.83
N GLY A 116 -2.29 0.93 2.57
CA GLY A 116 -1.17 1.82 2.27
C GLY A 116 -0.52 1.55 0.90
N SER A 117 -0.48 0.29 0.47
CA SER A 117 -0.02 -0.05 -0.88
C SER A 117 -1.07 0.29 -1.94
N ASN A 118 -2.37 0.11 -1.66
CA ASN A 118 -3.43 0.50 -2.59
C ASN A 118 -3.33 1.96 -3.00
N ILE A 119 -3.15 2.86 -2.02
CA ILE A 119 -3.12 4.31 -2.30
C ILE A 119 -1.86 4.76 -3.04
N CYS A 120 -0.85 3.91 -3.24
CA CYS A 120 0.33 4.26 -4.04
C CYS A 120 0.03 4.31 -5.54
N GLY A 121 -1.01 3.61 -6.00
CA GLY A 121 -1.39 3.61 -7.42
C GLY A 121 -2.17 4.86 -7.83
N ASN A 122 -2.71 4.82 -9.05
CA ASN A 122 -3.48 5.93 -9.61
C ASN A 122 -4.78 6.24 -8.82
N SER A 123 -5.45 5.19 -8.33
CA SER A 123 -6.68 5.30 -7.56
C SER A 123 -6.83 4.12 -6.60
N ILE A 124 -7.90 4.11 -5.80
CA ILE A 124 -8.25 2.96 -4.94
C ILE A 124 -9.21 1.96 -5.58
N ARG A 125 -9.49 2.08 -6.90
CA ARG A 125 -10.49 1.26 -7.62
C ARG A 125 -10.20 -0.24 -7.67
N THR A 126 -8.99 -0.66 -7.28
CA THR A 126 -8.58 -2.06 -7.16
C THR A 126 -8.33 -2.48 -5.71
N THR A 127 -8.86 -1.75 -4.73
CA THR A 127 -8.93 -2.25 -3.34
C THR A 127 -9.92 -3.40 -3.23
N ASN A 128 -9.71 -4.26 -2.23
CA ASN A 128 -10.63 -5.35 -1.91
C ASN A 128 -11.61 -4.96 -0.81
N ASP A 129 -11.44 -3.75 -0.27
CA ASP A 129 -12.20 -3.30 0.88
C ASP A 129 -13.64 -2.96 0.51
N MET A 130 -14.52 -3.13 1.49
CA MET A 130 -15.88 -2.63 1.40
C MET A 130 -15.87 -1.09 1.47
N PRO A 131 -16.66 -0.39 0.62
CA PRO A 131 -16.78 1.07 0.63
C PRO A 131 -17.64 1.55 1.81
N ILE A 132 -17.09 1.48 3.03
CA ILE A 132 -17.80 1.86 4.27
C ILE A 132 -17.99 3.37 4.45
N ILE A 133 -17.27 4.17 3.65
CA ILE A 133 -17.33 5.63 3.60
C ILE A 133 -16.95 6.09 2.19
N GLU A 134 -17.50 7.22 1.76
CA GLU A 134 -17.23 7.80 0.44
C GLU A 134 -16.18 8.92 0.57
N PRO A 135 -14.92 8.71 0.11
CA PRO A 135 -13.94 9.79 0.00
C PRO A 135 -14.35 10.77 -1.12
N PRO A 136 -13.89 12.03 -1.09
CA PRO A 136 -14.22 13.02 -2.12
C PRO A 136 -13.84 12.63 -3.56
N SER A 137 -12.84 11.76 -3.73
CA SER A 137 -12.45 11.14 -5.00
C SER A 137 -11.76 9.80 -4.71
N PHE A 138 -11.69 8.91 -5.70
CA PHE A 138 -10.87 7.70 -5.64
C PHE A 138 -9.42 7.91 -6.06
N ASP A 139 -9.06 9.10 -6.56
CA ASP A 139 -7.68 9.44 -6.91
C ASP A 139 -6.79 9.36 -5.67
N ALA A 140 -5.64 8.69 -5.80
CA ALA A 140 -4.76 8.38 -4.69
C ALA A 140 -3.39 9.09 -4.81
N LEU A 141 -2.30 8.50 -4.34
CA LEU A 141 -0.98 9.15 -4.32
C LEU A 141 -0.26 9.15 -5.67
N GLN A 142 -0.60 8.25 -6.60
CA GLN A 142 0.01 8.21 -7.95
C GLN A 142 1.54 8.10 -7.91
N PHE A 143 2.10 7.36 -6.95
CA PHE A 143 3.53 7.04 -6.89
C PHE A 143 3.96 6.09 -7.99
N VAL A 144 3.01 5.33 -8.55
CA VAL A 144 3.22 4.46 -9.69
C VAL A 144 2.06 4.66 -10.67
N PRO A 145 2.30 4.64 -11.99
CA PRO A 145 1.28 4.99 -12.98
C PRO A 145 0.34 3.81 -13.32
N PHE A 146 0.09 2.94 -12.35
CA PHE A 146 -0.77 1.76 -12.47
C PHE A 146 -1.63 1.56 -11.22
N GLN A 147 -2.55 0.60 -11.26
CA GLN A 147 -3.33 0.18 -10.08
C GLN A 147 -2.61 -0.93 -9.33
N ILE A 148 -2.74 -0.98 -8.00
CA ILE A 148 -2.21 -2.07 -7.19
C ILE A 148 -3.38 -2.86 -6.61
N ASN A 149 -3.39 -4.19 -6.77
CA ASN A 149 -4.27 -5.09 -6.04
C ASN A 149 -3.45 -5.90 -5.01
N PRO A 150 -3.38 -5.47 -3.73
CA PRO A 150 -2.77 -6.27 -2.69
C PRO A 150 -3.68 -7.44 -2.31
N HIS A 151 -3.15 -8.38 -1.52
CA HIS A 151 -3.85 -9.60 -1.11
C HIS A 151 -4.46 -10.36 -2.31
N TYR A 152 -3.72 -10.41 -3.42
CA TYR A 152 -4.23 -11.10 -4.60
C TYR A 152 -4.32 -12.61 -4.34
N THR A 153 -5.50 -13.17 -4.59
CA THR A 153 -5.74 -14.60 -4.63
C THR A 153 -6.98 -14.87 -5.47
N ASP A 154 -6.94 -15.91 -6.30
CA ASP A 154 -8.12 -16.45 -6.97
C ASP A 154 -8.74 -17.62 -6.22
N TYR A 155 -8.33 -17.84 -4.97
CA TYR A 155 -8.97 -18.86 -4.14
C TYR A 155 -10.46 -18.53 -3.98
N GLN A 156 -11.29 -19.50 -4.36
CA GLN A 156 -12.72 -19.49 -4.11
C GLN A 156 -13.07 -20.58 -3.10
N PRO A 157 -13.80 -20.24 -2.02
CA PRO A 157 -14.35 -21.25 -1.12
C PRO A 157 -15.26 -22.24 -1.90
N PRO A 158 -15.22 -23.55 -1.59
CA PRO A 158 -16.08 -24.53 -2.24
C PRO A 158 -17.56 -24.13 -2.16
N GLY A 159 -18.24 -24.12 -3.31
CA GLY A 159 -19.66 -23.76 -3.42
C GLY A 159 -19.96 -22.26 -3.42
N HIS A 160 -18.95 -21.39 -3.40
CA HIS A 160 -19.14 -19.95 -3.56
C HIS A 160 -19.37 -19.57 -5.03
N ASN A 161 -20.46 -18.86 -5.33
CA ASN A 161 -20.84 -18.45 -6.69
C ASN A 161 -20.52 -16.99 -7.02
N GLY A 162 -19.95 -16.23 -6.08
CA GLY A 162 -19.51 -14.86 -6.32
C GLY A 162 -18.26 -14.80 -7.20
N GLU A 163 -17.97 -13.62 -7.74
CA GLU A 163 -16.88 -13.41 -8.67
C GLU A 163 -15.51 -13.69 -8.02
N THR A 164 -14.62 -14.37 -8.76
CA THR A 164 -13.18 -14.46 -8.42
C THR A 164 -12.56 -13.07 -8.37
N ARG A 165 -11.35 -12.97 -7.80
CA ARG A 165 -10.60 -11.73 -7.90
C ARG A 165 -10.29 -11.37 -9.36
N ALA A 166 -9.82 -12.32 -10.16
CA ALA A 166 -9.56 -12.11 -11.58
C ALA A 166 -10.79 -11.60 -12.35
N GLN A 167 -12.00 -12.09 -12.04
CA GLN A 167 -13.24 -11.64 -12.67
C GLN A 167 -13.55 -10.17 -12.33
N ARG A 168 -13.40 -9.75 -11.06
CA ARG A 168 -13.57 -8.34 -10.66
C ARG A 168 -12.56 -7.42 -11.35
N LEU A 169 -11.30 -7.86 -11.46
CA LEU A 169 -10.26 -7.10 -12.17
C LEU A 169 -10.52 -7.06 -13.69
N ALA A 170 -11.14 -8.09 -14.27
CA ALA A 170 -11.57 -8.08 -15.66
C ALA A 170 -12.64 -7.02 -15.92
N GLU A 171 -13.61 -6.84 -15.03
CA GLU A 171 -14.59 -5.74 -15.14
C GLU A 171 -13.90 -4.36 -15.13
N PHE A 172 -12.90 -4.19 -14.26
CA PHE A 172 -12.10 -2.95 -14.25
C PHE A 172 -11.40 -2.73 -15.61
N MET A 173 -10.82 -3.77 -16.20
CA MET A 173 -10.14 -3.69 -17.50
C MET A 173 -11.12 -3.39 -18.64
N VAL A 174 -12.36 -3.87 -18.60
CA VAL A 174 -13.39 -3.50 -19.60
C VAL A 174 -13.61 -1.99 -19.60
N LEU A 175 -13.68 -1.36 -18.43
CA LEU A 175 -13.87 0.08 -18.30
C LEU A 175 -12.56 0.89 -18.47
N ASN A 176 -11.41 0.27 -18.24
CA ASN A 176 -10.10 0.92 -18.24
C ASN A 176 -9.05 0.06 -18.99
N PRO A 177 -9.20 -0.20 -20.30
CA PRO A 177 -8.43 -1.22 -21.01
C PRO A 177 -6.93 -0.93 -21.10
N ALA A 178 -6.56 0.35 -21.04
CA ALA A 178 -5.16 0.79 -21.09
C ALA A 178 -4.50 0.93 -19.71
N MET A 179 -5.22 0.68 -18.61
CA MET A 179 -4.71 0.87 -17.24
C MET A 179 -4.16 -0.46 -16.69
N PRO A 180 -2.85 -0.58 -16.46
CA PRO A 180 -2.29 -1.80 -15.87
C PRO A 180 -2.74 -1.96 -14.41
N ILE A 181 -2.93 -3.22 -13.99
CA ILE A 181 -3.11 -3.59 -12.59
C ILE A 181 -2.01 -4.57 -12.22
N VAL A 182 -1.21 -4.20 -11.22
CA VAL A 182 -0.19 -5.08 -10.64
C VAL A 182 -0.79 -5.71 -9.38
N ALA A 183 -1.13 -6.99 -9.49
CA ALA A 183 -1.69 -7.76 -8.40
C ALA A 183 -0.59 -8.51 -7.66
N ILE A 184 -0.47 -8.28 -6.35
CA ILE A 184 0.60 -8.83 -5.51
C ILE A 184 0.04 -9.71 -4.40
N ARG A 185 0.62 -10.89 -4.22
CA ARG A 185 0.21 -11.88 -3.20
C ARG A 185 0.76 -11.50 -1.83
N GLU A 186 0.12 -11.98 -0.76
CA GLU A 186 0.63 -11.82 0.61
C GLU A 186 2.07 -12.35 0.72
N GLY A 187 2.90 -11.72 1.56
CA GLY A 187 4.34 -12.01 1.62
C GLY A 187 5.19 -11.38 0.52
N SER A 188 4.56 -10.80 -0.52
CA SER A 188 5.27 -10.09 -1.60
C SER A 188 5.13 -8.57 -1.49
N ALA A 189 5.99 -7.85 -2.20
CA ALA A 189 6.00 -6.40 -2.22
C ALA A 189 6.48 -5.85 -3.56
N LEU A 190 6.07 -4.63 -3.89
CA LEU A 190 6.73 -3.83 -4.92
C LEU A 190 7.74 -2.91 -4.22
N GLN A 191 9.01 -3.03 -4.60
CA GLN A 191 10.07 -2.15 -4.15
C GLN A 191 10.41 -1.19 -5.29
N ARG A 192 10.32 0.11 -5.02
CA ARG A 192 10.76 1.15 -5.96
C ARG A 192 11.94 1.90 -5.35
N VAL A 193 13.04 1.96 -6.08
CA VAL A 193 14.21 2.80 -5.78
C VAL A 193 14.51 3.59 -7.06
N ASP A 194 14.37 4.91 -7.00
CA ASP A 194 14.42 5.79 -8.18
C ASP A 194 13.47 5.32 -9.30
N ASN A 195 14.03 4.96 -10.46
CA ASN A 195 13.31 4.43 -11.62
C ASN A 195 13.43 2.90 -11.74
N GLN A 196 13.89 2.22 -10.69
CA GLN A 196 13.86 0.77 -10.60
C GLN A 196 12.63 0.30 -9.81
N LEU A 197 11.82 -0.58 -10.41
CA LEU A 197 10.69 -1.21 -9.76
C LEU A 197 10.83 -2.72 -9.81
N THR A 198 10.78 -3.40 -8.68
CA THR A 198 10.96 -4.86 -8.59
C THR A 198 9.85 -5.49 -7.78
N LEU A 199 9.35 -6.65 -8.22
CA LEU A 199 8.54 -7.54 -7.37
C LEU A 199 9.45 -8.31 -6.43
N THR A 200 9.38 -8.05 -5.13
CA THR A 200 10.15 -8.73 -4.08
C THR A 200 9.26 -9.64 -3.24
N GLY A 201 9.89 -10.56 -2.50
CA GLY A 201 9.21 -11.63 -1.77
C GLY A 201 9.18 -12.96 -2.56
N PRO A 202 8.64 -14.03 -1.95
CA PRO A 202 8.80 -15.38 -2.50
C PRO A 202 7.76 -15.76 -3.56
N HIS A 203 6.67 -14.98 -3.71
CA HIS A 203 5.56 -15.36 -4.58
C HIS A 203 5.53 -14.57 -5.88
N PRO A 204 5.04 -15.15 -6.99
CA PRO A 204 4.77 -14.39 -8.19
C PRO A 204 3.62 -13.40 -7.98
N GLY A 205 3.58 -12.35 -8.80
CA GLY A 205 2.43 -11.48 -8.99
C GLY A 205 1.71 -11.78 -10.31
N ILE A 206 0.70 -10.99 -10.63
CA ILE A 206 0.02 -11.02 -11.93
C ILE A 206 -0.15 -9.59 -12.44
N LEU A 207 0.22 -9.37 -13.70
CA LEU A 207 -0.09 -8.16 -14.45
C LEU A 207 -1.40 -8.37 -15.20
N PHE A 208 -2.38 -7.50 -14.98
CA PHE A 208 -3.62 -7.44 -15.75
C PHE A 208 -3.57 -6.22 -16.69
N LEU A 209 -3.83 -6.43 -17.97
CA LEU A 209 -3.90 -5.37 -18.97
C LEU A 209 -4.77 -5.77 -20.15
N GLY A 210 -5.72 -4.94 -20.56
CA GLY A 210 -6.48 -5.14 -21.80
C GLY A 210 -7.25 -6.46 -21.90
N GLY A 211 -7.61 -7.09 -20.77
CA GLY A 211 -8.24 -8.42 -20.73
C GLY A 211 -7.26 -9.59 -20.63
N GLU A 212 -5.95 -9.33 -20.70
CA GLU A 212 -4.89 -10.33 -20.57
C GLU A 212 -4.36 -10.42 -19.14
N GLN A 213 -3.79 -11.57 -18.81
CA GLN A 213 -3.12 -11.86 -17.54
C GLN A 213 -1.73 -12.40 -17.83
N GLN A 214 -0.71 -11.81 -17.21
CA GLN A 214 0.67 -12.25 -17.33
C GLN A 214 1.27 -12.48 -15.95
N ASP A 215 1.86 -13.65 -15.73
CA ASP A 215 2.61 -13.92 -14.50
C ASP A 215 3.82 -12.98 -14.38
N ILE A 216 4.03 -12.48 -13.17
CA ILE A 216 5.21 -11.71 -12.78
C ILE A 216 6.04 -12.59 -11.85
N PRO A 217 7.15 -13.22 -12.30
CA PRO A 217 7.99 -13.99 -11.40
C PRO A 217 8.54 -13.16 -10.24
N ALA A 218 8.76 -13.81 -9.10
CA ALA A 218 9.47 -13.20 -7.98
C ALA A 218 10.85 -12.71 -8.43
N GLY A 219 11.21 -11.49 -8.02
CA GLY A 219 12.46 -10.82 -8.42
C GLY A 219 12.41 -10.14 -9.80
N GLN A 220 11.29 -10.19 -10.52
CA GLN A 220 11.20 -9.54 -11.84
C GLN A 220 11.28 -8.02 -11.75
N ASP A 221 12.07 -7.44 -12.66
CA ASP A 221 12.10 -6.00 -12.96
C ASP A 221 10.84 -5.57 -13.74
N LEU A 222 10.13 -4.60 -13.17
CA LEU A 222 8.89 -4.01 -13.64
C LEU A 222 9.05 -2.53 -14.02
N SER A 223 10.28 -2.02 -14.16
CA SER A 223 10.55 -0.62 -14.50
C SER A 223 9.93 -0.14 -15.80
N HIS A 224 9.60 -1.04 -16.72
CA HIS A 224 8.85 -0.73 -17.94
C HIS A 224 7.41 -0.23 -17.67
N LEU A 225 6.92 -0.36 -16.43
CA LEU A 225 5.62 0.15 -15.98
C LEU A 225 5.69 1.53 -15.31
N LEU A 226 6.86 2.18 -15.22
CA LEU A 226 7.03 3.48 -14.57
C LEU A 226 6.90 4.67 -15.52
#